data_AF-D9RZZ9-F1
#
_entry.id   AF-D9RZZ9-F1
#
_cell.length_a   1.000
_cell.length_b   1.000
_cell.length_c   1.000
_cell.angle_alpha   90.00
_cell.angle_beta   90.00
_cell.angle_gamma   90.00
#
_symmetry.space_group_name_H-M   'P 1'
#
loop_
_entity.id
_entity.type
_entity.pdbx_description
1 polymer ?
#
loop_
_entity_poly.entity_id
_entity_poly.type
_entity_poly.pdbx_seq_one_letter_code
_entity_poly.pdbx_strand_id
1 'polypeptide(L)'
;MENNIKALIAHFILVVASFILLLIIFFVTGQIIWKYIIHIAIRVPLAIVLMLSYVYVGTLLDTKMDKKYHFLAGSLIAVIGLGLWLYTFSITREKVNILPEEFIDEYWIPFYLYYMPILMSCFLLGIPFRSLTFFANFIPSLLIGIGLSYKRLKMQRK
;
A
#
# COMPACT_ATOMS: atom_id res chain seq x y z
N MET A 1 -15.27 15.77 7.86
CA MET A 1 -15.00 14.54 7.09
C MET A 1 -14.39 13.53 8.04
N GLU A 2 -15.01 12.36 8.18
CA GLU A 2 -14.52 11.30 9.07
C GLU A 2 -13.11 10.85 8.67
N ASN A 3 -12.32 10.42 9.66
CA ASN A 3 -10.94 9.99 9.44
C ASN A 3 -10.82 8.87 8.40
N ASN A 4 -11.81 7.97 8.33
CA ASN A 4 -11.86 6.87 7.37
C ASN A 4 -11.92 7.38 5.92
N ILE A 5 -12.70 8.42 5.67
CA ILE A 5 -12.83 9.03 4.33
C ILE A 5 -11.56 9.80 3.97
N LYS A 6 -10.99 10.56 4.93
CA LYS A 6 -9.70 11.25 4.74
C LYS A 6 -8.58 10.26 4.41
N ALA A 7 -8.51 9.15 5.13
CA ALA A 7 -7.54 8.08 4.90
C ALA A 7 -7.72 7.44 3.52
N LEU A 8 -8.97 7.17 3.12
CA LEU A 8 -9.26 6.59 1.80
C LEU A 8 -8.85 7.51 0.65
N ILE A 9 -9.16 8.81 0.74
CA ILE A 9 -8.73 9.81 -0.26
C ILE A 9 -7.20 9.86 -0.33
N ALA A 10 -6.53 9.92 0.82
CA ALA A 10 -5.07 9.90 0.86
C ALA A 10 -4.48 8.62 0.27
N HIS A 11 -5.11 7.47 0.49
CA HIS A 11 -4.72 6.21 -0.13
C HIS A 11 -4.82 6.26 -1.65
N PHE A 12 -5.92 6.77 -2.23
CA PHE A 12 -6.02 6.94 -3.68
C PHE A 12 -4.96 7.89 -4.24
N ILE A 13 -4.64 8.97 -3.52
CA ILE A 13 -3.54 9.87 -3.90
C ILE A 13 -2.21 9.11 -3.93
N LEU A 14 -1.93 8.27 -2.92
CA LEU A 14 -0.73 7.43 -2.88
C LEU A 14 -0.69 6.40 -4.00
N VAL A 15 -1.84 5.81 -4.36
CA VAL A 15 -1.96 4.88 -5.51
C VAL A 15 -1.57 5.59 -6.80
N VAL A 16 -2.15 6.76 -7.08
CA VAL A 16 -1.82 7.55 -8.27
C VAL A 16 -0.35 7.98 -8.27
N ALA A 17 0.17 8.47 -7.14
CA ALA A 17 1.57 8.85 -7.02
C ALA A 17 2.53 7.67 -7.27
N SER A 18 2.21 6.50 -6.74
CA SER A 18 3.01 5.28 -6.92
C SER A 18 2.97 4.79 -8.36
N PHE A 19 1.81 4.90 -9.02
CA PHE A 19 1.67 4.59 -10.44
C PHE A 19 2.51 5.52 -11.32
N ILE A 20 2.48 6.83 -11.06
CA ILE A 20 3.31 7.82 -11.77
C ILE A 20 4.80 7.53 -11.54
N LEU A 21 5.20 7.24 -10.30
CA LEU A 21 6.58 6.86 -9.98
C LEU A 21 7.03 5.62 -10.76
N LEU A 22 6.17 4.61 -10.85
CA LEU A 22 6.41 3.40 -11.63
C LEU A 22 6.58 3.74 -13.12
N LEU A 23 5.70 4.58 -13.69
CA LEU A 23 5.84 5.04 -15.08
C LEU A 23 7.16 5.78 -15.31
N ILE A 24 7.61 6.64 -14.39
CA ILE A 24 8.90 7.33 -14.53
C ILE A 24 10.07 6.32 -14.55
N ILE A 25 10.00 5.31 -13.69
CA ILE A 25 11.02 4.25 -13.60
C ILE A 25 11.05 3.38 -14.87
N PHE A 26 9.89 3.04 -15.44
CA PHE A 26 9.82 2.14 -16.60
C PHE A 26 9.87 2.84 -17.97
N PHE A 27 9.17 3.97 -18.15
CA PHE A 27 9.02 4.64 -19.44
C PHE A 27 10.03 5.75 -19.70
N VAL A 28 10.34 6.57 -18.70
CA VAL A 28 11.10 7.81 -18.96
C VAL A 28 12.61 7.55 -19.05
N THR A 29 13.12 6.46 -18.47
CA THR A 29 14.53 6.47 -18.02
C THR A 29 15.44 5.35 -18.56
N GLY A 30 14.94 4.44 -19.41
CA GLY A 30 15.76 3.46 -20.14
C GLY A 30 16.74 2.63 -19.27
N GLN A 31 17.69 1.93 -19.91
CA GLN A 31 18.68 1.08 -19.22
C GLN A 31 19.54 1.83 -18.16
N ILE A 32 19.61 3.17 -18.24
CA ILE A 32 20.52 4.00 -17.44
C ILE A 32 20.11 4.01 -15.96
N ILE A 33 18.84 4.29 -15.64
CA ILE A 33 18.37 4.25 -14.24
C ILE A 33 18.16 2.82 -13.76
N TRP A 34 17.84 1.89 -14.67
CA TRP A 34 17.75 0.47 -14.32
C TRP A 34 19.04 -0.04 -13.67
N LYS A 35 20.21 0.37 -14.19
CA LYS A 35 21.52 0.04 -13.59
C LYS A 35 21.63 0.47 -12.12
N TYR A 36 21.06 1.62 -11.75
CA TYR A 36 21.08 2.13 -10.39
C TYR A 36 20.00 1.51 -9.51
N ILE A 37 18.78 1.36 -10.03
CA ILE A 37 17.69 0.72 -9.29
C ILE A 37 18.03 -0.75 -9.04
N ILE A 38 18.87 -1.44 -9.82
CA ILE A 38 19.35 -2.80 -9.48
C ILE A 38 20.01 -2.87 -8.09
N HIS A 39 20.67 -1.80 -7.66
CA HIS A 39 21.33 -1.80 -6.36
C HIS A 39 20.32 -1.69 -5.21
N ILE A 40 20.37 -2.69 -4.32
CA ILE A 40 19.52 -2.77 -3.12
C ILE A 40 19.59 -1.48 -2.27
N ALA A 41 20.74 -0.79 -2.29
CA ALA A 41 20.99 0.46 -1.59
C ALA A 41 20.05 1.61 -2.02
N ILE A 42 19.53 1.59 -3.25
CA ILE A 42 18.57 2.58 -3.77
C ILE A 42 17.13 2.08 -3.62
N ARG A 43 16.89 0.77 -3.80
CA ARG A 43 15.55 0.19 -3.69
C ARG A 43 14.97 0.31 -2.27
N VAL A 44 15.79 0.02 -1.26
CA VAL A 44 15.34 0.00 0.15
C VAL A 44 14.86 1.37 0.62
N PRO A 45 15.60 2.48 0.44
CA PRO A 45 15.10 3.82 0.79
C PRO A 45 13.80 4.18 0.09
N LEU A 46 13.65 3.83 -1.20
CA LEU A 46 12.44 4.14 -1.96
C LEU A 46 11.22 3.38 -1.43
N ALA A 47 11.38 2.09 -1.11
CA ALA A 47 10.34 1.30 -0.46
C ALA A 47 9.99 1.85 0.93
N ILE A 48 10.98 2.29 1.70
CA ILE A 48 10.77 2.93 3.01
C ILE A 48 9.97 4.22 2.87
N VAL A 49 10.29 5.07 1.88
CA VAL A 49 9.54 6.32 1.63
C VAL A 49 8.07 6.04 1.33
N LEU A 50 7.78 5.02 0.51
CA LEU A 50 6.39 4.59 0.25
C LEU A 50 5.68 4.13 1.53
N MET A 51 6.34 3.34 2.38
CA MET A 51 5.74 2.89 3.64
C MET A 51 5.56 4.03 4.65
N LEU A 52 6.55 4.93 4.77
CA LEU A 52 6.48 6.09 5.64
C LEU A 52 5.41 7.09 5.19
N SER A 53 5.08 7.15 3.90
CA SER A 53 4.00 8.00 3.40
C SER A 53 2.65 7.66 4.04
N TYR A 54 2.35 6.37 4.27
CA TYR A 54 1.15 5.93 4.99
C TYR A 54 1.18 6.34 6.46
N VAL A 55 2.35 6.24 7.11
CA VAL A 55 2.53 6.70 8.49
C VAL A 55 2.31 8.21 8.57
N TYR A 56 2.84 8.97 7.61
CA TYR A 56 2.66 10.41 7.51
C TYR A 56 1.17 10.77 7.34
N VAL A 57 0.43 10.09 6.46
CA VAL A 57 -1.03 10.26 6.32
C VAL A 57 -1.74 10.11 7.65
N GLY A 58 -1.35 9.11 8.47
CA GLY A 58 -1.89 8.94 9.82
C GLY A 58 -1.71 10.18 10.72
N THR A 59 -0.61 10.91 10.57
CA THR A 59 -0.36 12.15 11.32
C THR A 59 -1.20 13.34 10.84
N LEU A 60 -1.82 13.27 9.67
CA LEU A 60 -2.72 14.31 9.16
C LEU A 60 -4.16 14.13 9.66
N LEU A 61 -4.51 12.96 10.17
CA LEU A 61 -5.86 12.63 10.65
C LEU A 61 -6.18 13.28 12.02
N ASP A 62 -7.46 13.42 12.32
CA ASP A 62 -7.93 14.05 13.56
C ASP A 62 -7.79 13.11 14.77
N THR A 63 -7.31 13.61 15.90
CA THR A 63 -7.13 12.83 17.15
C THR A 63 -8.35 12.85 18.07
N LYS A 64 -9.48 13.36 17.59
CA LYS A 64 -10.73 13.47 18.38
C LYS A 64 -11.33 12.11 18.75
N MET A 65 -10.97 11.05 18.02
CA MET A 65 -11.46 9.69 18.29
C MET A 65 -10.73 9.04 19.49
N ASP A 66 -11.42 8.15 20.18
CA ASP A 66 -10.83 7.36 21.26
C ASP A 66 -9.65 6.52 20.76
N LYS A 67 -8.68 6.30 21.68
CA LYS A 67 -7.43 5.59 21.41
C LYS A 67 -7.66 4.21 20.82
N LYS A 68 -8.75 3.55 21.24
CA LYS A 68 -9.15 2.21 20.79
C LYS A 68 -9.43 2.15 19.29
N TYR A 69 -9.88 3.27 18.69
CA TYR A 69 -10.32 3.31 17.30
C TYR A 69 -9.28 3.88 16.34
N HIS A 70 -8.04 4.10 16.80
CA HIS A 70 -6.98 4.59 15.93
C HIS A 70 -6.68 3.66 14.76
N PHE A 71 -6.75 2.35 14.96
CA PHE A 71 -6.57 1.35 13.90
C PHE A 71 -7.78 1.25 12.96
N LEU A 72 -8.94 1.77 13.37
CA LEU A 72 -10.11 1.86 12.51
C LEU A 72 -10.04 3.04 11.54
N ALA A 73 -9.14 3.99 11.75
CA ALA A 73 -9.00 5.17 10.89
C ALA A 73 -8.69 4.82 9.42
N GLY A 74 -8.11 3.65 9.16
CA GLY A 74 -7.88 3.10 7.82
C GLY A 74 -8.75 1.89 7.48
N SER A 75 -9.74 1.54 8.31
CA SER A 75 -10.55 0.33 8.15
C SER A 75 -11.28 0.26 6.81
N LEU A 76 -11.74 1.40 6.30
CA LEU A 76 -12.42 1.48 5.01
C LEU A 76 -11.51 1.02 3.86
N ILE A 77 -10.20 1.30 3.94
CA ILE A 77 -9.20 0.83 2.96
C ILE A 77 -9.10 -0.70 3.02
N ALA A 78 -9.03 -1.26 4.24
CA ALA A 78 -8.95 -2.70 4.43
C ALA A 78 -10.22 -3.42 3.96
N VAL A 79 -11.41 -2.85 4.22
CA VAL A 79 -12.69 -3.43 3.79
C VAL A 79 -12.83 -3.45 2.27
N ILE A 80 -12.50 -2.34 1.58
CA ILE A 80 -12.51 -2.27 0.11
C ILE A 80 -11.52 -3.29 -0.46
N GLY A 81 -10.32 -3.33 0.10
CA GLY A 81 -9.28 -4.30 -0.21
C GLY A 81 -9.72 -5.75 -0.14
N LEU A 82 -10.26 -6.14 1.01
CA LEU A 82 -10.80 -7.48 1.24
C LEU A 82 -11.95 -7.79 0.30
N GLY A 83 -12.81 -6.81 0.00
CA GLY A 83 -13.88 -6.96 -0.99
C GLY A 83 -13.33 -7.28 -2.38
N LEU A 84 -12.32 -6.53 -2.83
CA LEU A 84 -11.64 -6.79 -4.10
C LEU A 84 -10.96 -8.16 -4.08
N TRP A 85 -10.26 -8.50 -3.01
CA TRP A 85 -9.59 -9.80 -2.86
C TRP A 85 -10.57 -10.97 -2.89
N LEU A 86 -11.69 -10.89 -2.16
CA LEU A 86 -12.72 -11.92 -2.13
C LEU A 86 -13.38 -12.08 -3.49
N TYR A 87 -13.65 -10.98 -4.18
CA TYR A 87 -14.20 -10.99 -5.53
C TYR A 87 -13.26 -11.71 -6.52
N THR A 88 -11.98 -11.33 -6.54
CA THR A 88 -11.00 -11.95 -7.45
C THR A 88 -10.74 -13.41 -7.11
N PHE A 89 -10.64 -13.73 -5.82
CA PHE A 89 -10.48 -15.10 -5.33
C PHE A 89 -11.66 -15.99 -5.73
N SER A 90 -12.90 -15.49 -5.59
CA SER A 90 -14.11 -16.24 -5.93
C SER A 90 -14.21 -16.56 -7.43
N ILE A 91 -13.71 -15.69 -8.30
CA ILE A 91 -13.70 -15.89 -9.76
C ILE A 91 -12.58 -16.84 -10.19
N THR A 92 -11.38 -16.67 -9.62
CA THR A 92 -10.18 -17.43 -10.03
C THR A 92 -10.06 -18.83 -9.40
N ARG A 93 -10.95 -19.18 -8.44
CA ARG A 93 -11.15 -20.53 -7.86
C ARG A 93 -9.85 -21.33 -7.67
N GLU A 94 -8.91 -20.78 -6.91
CA GLU A 94 -7.69 -21.47 -6.44
C GLU A 94 -6.60 -21.85 -7.45
N LYS A 95 -6.43 -21.17 -8.59
CA LYS A 95 -5.14 -21.26 -9.32
C LYS A 95 -3.98 -20.50 -8.63
N VAL A 96 -4.05 -20.31 -7.31
CA VAL A 96 -3.06 -19.55 -6.52
C VAL A 96 -1.74 -20.30 -6.38
N ASN A 97 -1.74 -21.64 -6.48
CA ASN A 97 -0.56 -22.48 -6.25
C ASN A 97 0.08 -23.13 -7.50
N ILE A 98 -0.51 -23.02 -8.69
CA ILE A 98 -0.09 -23.83 -9.86
C ILE A 98 0.21 -22.99 -11.13
N LEU A 99 -0.13 -21.70 -11.16
CA LEU A 99 0.13 -20.90 -12.37
C LEU A 99 1.54 -20.28 -12.36
N PRO A 100 2.32 -20.44 -13.46
CA PRO A 100 3.62 -19.78 -13.64
C PRO A 100 3.49 -18.26 -13.56
N GLU A 101 4.60 -17.59 -13.23
CA GLU A 101 4.75 -16.13 -12.99
C GLU A 101 4.21 -15.20 -14.10
N GLU A 102 3.76 -15.77 -15.22
CA GLU A 102 3.44 -15.08 -16.46
C GLU A 102 1.93 -14.75 -16.62
N PHE A 103 1.04 -15.34 -15.82
CA PHE A 103 -0.40 -15.04 -15.88
C PHE A 103 -0.78 -13.97 -14.85
N ILE A 104 -0.71 -12.70 -15.26
CA ILE A 104 -1.55 -11.65 -14.68
C ILE A 104 -2.98 -11.96 -15.14
N ASP A 105 -3.68 -12.82 -14.41
CA ASP A 105 -5.12 -13.00 -14.62
C ASP A 105 -5.78 -11.62 -14.56
N GLU A 106 -6.46 -11.22 -15.64
CA GLU A 106 -7.01 -9.86 -15.80
C GLU A 106 -7.90 -9.44 -14.61
N TYR A 107 -8.54 -10.42 -13.99
CA TYR A 107 -9.35 -10.24 -12.79
C TYR A 107 -8.57 -9.68 -11.60
N TRP A 108 -7.26 -9.91 -11.48
CA TRP A 108 -6.44 -9.37 -10.40
C TRP A 108 -5.95 -7.94 -10.64
N ILE A 109 -6.10 -7.40 -11.86
CA ILE A 109 -5.65 -6.04 -12.20
C ILE A 109 -6.24 -4.98 -11.26
N PRO A 110 -7.56 -4.95 -10.97
CA PRO A 110 -8.13 -3.96 -10.05
C PRO A 110 -7.54 -4.06 -8.64
N PHE A 111 -7.30 -5.27 -8.16
CA PHE A 111 -6.69 -5.51 -6.85
C PHE A 111 -5.23 -5.01 -6.82
N TYR A 112 -4.44 -5.32 -7.84
CA TYR A 112 -3.06 -4.86 -7.93
C TYR A 112 -2.95 -3.34 -8.11
N LEU A 113 -3.86 -2.72 -8.87
CA LEU A 113 -3.94 -1.26 -8.98
C LEU A 113 -4.27 -0.61 -7.63
N TYR A 114 -5.23 -1.16 -6.89
CA TYR A 114 -5.59 -0.66 -5.57
C TYR A 114 -4.41 -0.75 -4.58
N TYR A 115 -3.63 -1.83 -4.66
CA TYR A 115 -2.46 -2.04 -3.82
C TYR A 115 -1.14 -1.57 -4.43
N MET A 116 -1.18 -0.74 -5.48
CA MET A 116 0.03 -0.34 -6.22
C MET A 116 1.17 0.20 -5.34
N PRO A 117 0.93 1.02 -4.28
CA PRO A 117 2.01 1.45 -3.40
C PRO A 117 2.71 0.29 -2.67
N ILE A 118 1.94 -0.71 -2.22
CA ILE A 118 2.48 -1.89 -1.52
C ILE A 118 3.13 -2.86 -2.49
N LEU A 119 2.52 -3.06 -3.67
CA LEU A 119 3.08 -3.85 -4.76
C LEU A 119 4.44 -3.30 -5.19
N MET A 120 4.55 -1.98 -5.33
CA MET A 120 5.80 -1.30 -5.66
C MET A 120 6.86 -1.48 -4.57
N SER A 121 6.50 -1.34 -3.30
CA SER A 121 7.43 -1.63 -2.20
C SER A 121 7.91 -3.09 -2.22
N CYS A 122 7.02 -4.05 -2.49
CA CYS A 122 7.40 -5.46 -2.60
C CYS A 122 8.32 -5.71 -3.81
N PHE A 123 8.01 -5.12 -4.96
CA PHE A 123 8.84 -5.18 -6.17
C PHE A 123 10.25 -4.63 -5.92
N LEU A 124 10.36 -3.47 -5.26
CA LEU A 124 11.63 -2.87 -4.89
C LEU A 124 12.42 -3.75 -3.91
N LEU A 125 11.74 -4.41 -2.97
CA LEU A 125 12.39 -5.27 -1.99
C LEU A 125 12.65 -6.71 -2.50
N GLY A 126 12.18 -7.07 -3.70
CA GLY A 126 12.28 -8.43 -4.22
C GLY A 126 11.41 -9.44 -3.46
N ILE A 127 10.36 -8.98 -2.79
CA ILE A 127 9.45 -9.81 -1.99
C ILE A 127 8.28 -10.26 -2.90
N PRO A 128 7.96 -11.57 -2.94
CA PRO A 128 6.82 -12.05 -3.73
C PRO A 128 5.50 -11.56 -3.12
N PHE A 129 4.85 -10.59 -3.77
CA PHE A 129 3.59 -10.01 -3.29
C PHE A 129 2.45 -11.04 -3.25
N ARG A 130 2.48 -12.07 -4.11
CA ARG A 130 1.43 -13.09 -4.24
C ARG A 130 1.13 -13.80 -2.92
N SER A 131 2.17 -14.19 -2.18
CA SER A 131 2.06 -14.86 -0.87
C SER A 131 1.58 -13.92 0.25
N LEU A 132 1.61 -12.60 0.01
CA LEU A 132 1.22 -11.57 0.98
C LEU A 132 -0.12 -10.92 0.66
N THR A 133 -0.77 -11.27 -0.46
CA THR A 133 -1.99 -10.59 -0.95
C THR A 133 -3.08 -10.45 0.10
N PHE A 134 -3.32 -11.50 0.89
CA PHE A 134 -4.31 -11.45 1.98
C PHE A 134 -3.90 -10.47 3.10
N PHE A 135 -2.67 -10.59 3.60
CA PHE A 135 -2.16 -9.73 4.68
C PHE A 135 -1.94 -8.28 4.24
N ALA A 136 -1.64 -8.07 2.96
CA ALA A 136 -1.44 -6.75 2.36
C ALA A 136 -2.67 -5.84 2.53
N ASN A 137 -3.87 -6.42 2.64
CA ASN A 137 -5.09 -5.65 2.88
C ASN A 137 -5.06 -4.82 4.16
N PHE A 138 -4.34 -5.28 5.17
CA PHE A 138 -4.28 -4.61 6.48
C PHE A 138 -3.11 -3.64 6.60
N ILE A 139 -2.09 -3.76 5.74
CA ILE A 139 -0.85 -2.98 5.84
C ILE A 139 -1.12 -1.46 5.80
N PRO A 140 -1.88 -0.90 4.82
CA PRO A 140 -2.18 0.52 4.79
C PRO A 140 -2.86 1.02 6.07
N SER A 141 -3.87 0.27 6.55
CA SER A 141 -4.62 0.64 7.76
C SER A 141 -3.74 0.62 9.01
N LEU A 142 -2.87 -0.37 9.14
CA LEU A 142 -1.92 -0.48 10.24
C LEU A 142 -0.93 0.69 10.25
N LEU A 143 -0.33 1.03 9.11
CA LEU A 143 0.63 2.13 8.99
C LEU A 143 -0.01 3.49 9.31
N ILE A 144 -1.23 3.73 8.82
CA ILE A 144 -2.01 4.93 9.14
C ILE A 144 -2.32 4.99 10.66
N GLY A 145 -2.72 3.86 11.26
CA GLY A 145 -2.99 3.77 12.70
C GLY A 145 -1.76 4.06 13.56
N ILE A 146 -0.57 3.62 13.13
CA ILE A 146 0.72 3.95 13.77
C ILE A 146 0.97 5.45 13.72
N GLY A 147 0.78 6.09 12.56
CA GLY A 147 0.94 7.53 12.38
C GLY A 147 0.03 8.36 13.31
N LEU A 148 -1.24 7.98 13.40
CA LEU A 148 -2.20 8.64 14.28
C LEU A 148 -1.84 8.47 15.76
N SER A 149 -1.38 7.27 16.15
CA SER A 149 -0.92 6.99 17.51
C SER A 149 0.32 7.80 17.87
N TYR A 150 1.28 7.93 16.95
CA TYR A 150 2.45 8.78 17.11
C TYR A 150 2.07 10.26 17.32
N LYS A 151 1.15 10.79 16.52
CA LYS A 151 0.63 12.17 16.67
C LYS A 151 0.06 12.42 18.07
N ARG A 152 -0.75 11.49 18.57
CA ARG A 152 -1.36 11.61 19.91
C ARG A 152 -0.32 11.60 21.02
N LEU A 153 0.66 10.70 20.96
CA LEU A 153 1.76 10.66 21.93
C LEU A 153 2.56 11.97 21.93
N LYS A 154 2.79 12.55 20.74
CA LYS A 154 3.45 13.84 20.60
C LYS A 154 2.62 15.00 21.20
N MET A 155 1.30 14.94 21.11
CA MET A 155 0.41 15.93 21.74
C MET A 155 0.38 15.81 23.26
N GLN A 156 0.45 14.59 23.82
CA GLN A 156 0.47 14.37 25.27
C GLN A 156 1.78 14.75 25.96
N ARG A 157 2.87 14.85 25.20
CA ARG A 157 4.19 15.30 25.71
C ARG A 157 4.37 16.82 25.66
N LYS A 158 3.45 17.54 25.03
CA LYS A 158 3.41 19.01 25.02
C LYS A 158 2.50 19.51 26.13
#